data_AF-A0A380NYG7-F1
#
_entry.id   AF-A0A380NYG7-F1
#
_cell.length_a   1.000
_cell.length_b   1.000
_cell.length_c   1.000
_cell.angle_alpha   90.00
_cell.angle_beta   90.00
_cell.angle_gamma   90.00
#
_symmetry.space_group_name_H-M   'P 1'
#
loop_
_entity.id
_entity.type
_entity.pdbx_description
1 polymer ?
#
loop_
_entity_poly.entity_id
_entity_poly.type
_entity_poly.pdbx_seq_one_letter_code
_entity_poly.pdbx_strand_id
1 'polypeptide(L)' 'MRKSYRVKSEADFQKVFDQHHSVANKMFIVYTMQRDQPTHFRLGISISKKLGCVVTSAFG' A
#
# COMPACT_ATOMS: atom_id res chain seq x y z
N MET A 1 12.27 -10.30 2.41
CA MET A 1 10.79 -10.27 2.54
C MET A 1 10.19 -11.30 1.58
N ARG A 2 9.41 -12.28 2.05
CA ARG A 2 8.79 -13.30 1.17
C ARG A 2 7.83 -12.63 0.17
N LYS A 3 7.83 -13.07 -1.09
CA LYS A 3 7.02 -12.49 -2.19
C LYS A 3 5.50 -12.47 -1.91
N SER A 4 5.01 -13.34 -1.03
CA SER A 4 3.59 -13.49 -0.68
C SER A 4 2.98 -12.33 0.11
N TYR A 5 3.79 -11.46 0.71
CA TYR A 5 3.31 -10.37 1.58
C TYR A 5 3.09 -9.03 0.84
N ARG A 6 3.36 -8.95 -0.46
CA ARG A 6 3.26 -7.69 -1.23
C ARG A 6 1.87 -7.57 -1.88
N VAL A 7 1.17 -6.48 -1.60
CA VAL A 7 0.03 -6.06 -2.46
C VAL A 7 0.63 -5.54 -3.77
N LYS A 8 0.37 -6.20 -4.89
CA LYS A 8 0.90 -5.79 -6.22
C LYS A 8 -0.17 -5.20 -7.16
N SER A 9 -1.45 -5.34 -6.81
CA SER A 9 -2.55 -5.01 -7.71
C SER A 9 -3.09 -3.60 -7.44
N GLU A 10 -3.16 -2.77 -8.48
CA GLU A 10 -3.74 -1.42 -8.43
C GLU A 10 -5.19 -1.42 -7.94
N ALA A 11 -5.97 -2.44 -8.32
CA ALA A 11 -7.34 -2.65 -7.84
C ALA A 11 -7.44 -2.81 -6.30
N ASP A 12 -6.41 -3.36 -5.65
CA ASP A 12 -6.39 -3.44 -4.18
C ASP A 12 -6.12 -2.07 -3.55
N PHE A 13 -5.30 -1.22 -4.18
CA PHE A 13 -5.07 0.15 -3.72
C PHE A 13 -6.34 0.99 -3.84
N GLN A 14 -7.04 0.90 -4.97
CA GLN A 14 -8.29 1.64 -5.16
C GLN A 14 -9.33 1.28 -4.08
N LYS A 15 -9.53 -0.01 -3.81
CA LYS A 15 -10.45 -0.47 -2.76
C LYS A 15 -10.10 0.08 -1.36
N VAL A 16 -8.81 0.15 -1.05
CA VAL A 16 -8.34 0.69 0.23
C VAL A 16 -8.57 2.20 0.32
N PHE A 17 -8.43 2.94 -0.79
CA PHE A 17 -8.74 4.36 -0.85
C PHE A 17 -10.25 4.64 -0.70
N ASP A 18 -11.09 3.83 -1.36
CA ASP A 18 -12.55 3.98 -1.33
C ASP A 18 -13.14 3.75 0.08
N GLN A 19 -12.48 2.97 0.94
CA GLN A 19 -12.93 2.73 2.32
C GLN A 19 -12.67 3.91 3.26
N HIS A 20 -11.86 4.90 2.87
CA HIS A 20 -11.55 6.11 3.64
C HIS A 20 -11.06 5.92 5.09
N HIS A 21 -10.71 4.70 5.50
CA HIS A 21 -10.18 4.41 6.82
C HIS A 21 -8.66 4.64 6.83
N SER A 22 -8.24 5.82 7.28
CA SER A 22 -6.83 6.20 7.32
C SER A 22 -6.45 6.98 8.57
N VAL A 23 -5.18 6.85 8.95
CA VAL A 23 -4.54 7.68 9.97
C VAL A 23 -3.35 8.40 9.34
N ALA A 24 -3.26 9.70 9.58
CA ALA A 24 -2.22 10.55 9.00
C ALA A 24 -1.28 11.06 10.09
N ASN A 25 0.02 11.03 9.81
CA ASN A 25 1.04 11.76 10.56
C ASN A 25 1.78 12.73 9.61
N LYS A 26 2.74 13.50 10.14
CA LYS A 26 3.47 14.53 9.36
C LYS A 26 4.25 13.98 8.16
N MET A 27 4.56 12.68 8.14
CA MET A 27 5.43 12.05 7.15
C MET A 27 4.71 11.01 6.27
N PHE A 28 3.64 10.39 6.78
CA PHE A 28 2.98 9.24 6.19
C PHE A 28 1.49 9.24 6.47
N ILE A 29 0.75 8.64 5.55
CA ILE A 29 -0.65 8.29 5.73
C ILE A 29 -0.75 6.78 5.62
N VAL A 30 -1.33 6.14 6.63
CA VAL A 30 -1.53 4.69 6.68
C VAL A 30 -3.01 4.41 6.47
N TYR A 31 -3.31 3.60 5.46
CA TYR A 31 -4.65 3.11 5.20
C TYR A 31 -4.79 1.68 5.73
N THR A 32 -5.95 1.38 6.32
CA THR A 32 -6.26 0.05 6.83
C THR A 32 -7.55 -0.46 6.18
N MET A 33 -7.56 -1.74 5.82
CA MET A 33 -8.73 -2.42 5.29
C MET A 33 -8.81 -3.78 5.97
N GLN A 34 -9.96 -4.06 6.58
CA GLN A 34 -10.26 -5.39 7.08
C GLN A 34 -10.65 -6.28 5.90
N ARG A 35 -10.13 -7.50 5.87
CA ARG A 35 -10.53 -8.54 4.92
C ARG A 35 -11.16 -9.68 5.72
N ASP A 36 -12.28 -10.20 5.23
CA ASP A 36 -13.03 -11.27 5.93
C ASP A 36 -12.25 -12.59 6.04
N GLN A 37 -11.26 -12.82 5.17
CA GLN A 37 -10.39 -14.00 5.21
C GLN A 37 -8.91 -13.61 5.05
N PRO A 38 -8.25 -13.15 6.13
CA PRO A 38 -6.86 -12.74 6.06
C PRO A 38 -5.95 -13.98 6.13
N THR A 39 -5.68 -14.62 5.00
CA THR A 39 -4.72 -15.74 4.95
C THR A 39 -3.29 -15.28 5.20
N HIS A 40 -2.94 -14.06 4.79
CA HIS A 40 -1.63 -13.44 5.02
C HIS A 40 -1.76 -11.91 5.16
N PHE A 41 -0.92 -11.31 5.99
CA PHE A 41 -0.74 -9.86 6.02
C PHE A 41 -0.27 -9.36 4.65
N ARG A 42 -0.79 -8.22 4.17
CA ARG A 42 -0.29 -7.64 2.93
C ARG A 42 0.02 -6.17 3.13
N LEU A 43 1.22 -5.76 2.74
CA LEU A 43 1.67 -4.38 2.78
C LEU A 43 1.83 -3.85 1.35
N GLY A 44 1.23 -2.69 1.08
CA GLY A 44 1.44 -1.90 -0.12
C GLY A 44 2.04 -0.55 0.27
N ILE A 45 3.02 -0.08 -0.50
CA ILE A 45 3.65 1.24 -0.27
C ILE A 45 3.44 2.04 -1.54
N SER A 46 2.79 3.19 -1.41
CA SER A 46 2.63 4.17 -2.48
C SER A 46 3.44 5.41 -2.12
N ILE A 47 4.16 5.95 -3.11
CA ILE A 47 5.02 7.13 -2.94
C ILE A 47 4.65 8.12 -4.03
N SER A 48 4.49 9.40 -3.66
CA SER A 48 4.22 10.45 -4.64
C SER A 48 5.44 10.69 -5.53
N LYS A 49 5.22 10.78 -6.85
CA LYS A 49 6.27 11.11 -7.84
C LYS A 49 6.93 12.46 -7.56
N LYS A 50 6.24 13.35 -6.83
CA LYS A 50 6.73 14.69 -6.46
C LYS A 50 7.87 14.67 -5.43
N LEU A 51 8.09 13.55 -4.76
CA LEU A 51 9.12 13.43 -3.71
C LEU A 51 10.55 13.23 -4.25
N GLY A 52 10.75 13.16 -5.57
CA GLY A 52 12.08 13.24 -6.22
C GLY A 52 12.96 12.00 -6.03
N CYS A 53 13.26 11.31 -7.14
CA CYS A 53 14.19 10.18 -7.30
C CYS A 53 14.30 9.21 -6.10
N VAL A 54 13.19 8.58 -5.72
CA VAL A 54 13.27 7.33 -4.96
C VAL A 54 13.58 6.24 -5.98
N VAL A 55 14.77 5.68 -5.92
CA VAL A 55 15.17 4.47 -6.67
C VAL A 55 14.32 3.31 -6.15
N THR A 56 13.06 3.28 -6.56
CA THR A 56 12.19 2.14 -6.43
C THR A 56 12.33 1.39 -7.74
N SER A 57 13.32 0.51 -7.82
CA SER A 57 13.32 -0.56 -8.82
C SER A 57 12.12 -1.45 -8.53
N ALA A 58 10.95 -1.04 -9.02
CA ALA A 58 9.72 -1.80 -9.06
C ALA A 58 9.25 -1.90 -10.51
N PHE A 59 10.12 -2.37 -11.39
CA PHE A 59 9.75 -3.02 -12.64
C PHE A 59 10.78 -4.11 -12.94
N GLY A 60 10.28 -5.30 -13.23
CA GLY A 60 10.96 -6.60 -13.18
C GLY A 60 10.10 -7.62 -12.44
#